data_AF-A0A7W1V9Z0-F1
#
_entry.id   AF-A0A7W1V9Z0-F1
#
_cell.length_a   1.000
_cell.length_b   1.000
_cell.length_c   1.000
_cell.angle_alpha   90.00
_cell.angle_beta   90.00
_cell.angle_gamma   90.00
#
_symmetry.space_group_name_H-M   'P 1'
#
loop_
_entity.id
_entity.type
_entity.pdbx_description
1 polymer ?
#
loop_
_entity_poly.entity_id
_entity_poly.type
_entity_poly.pdbx_seq_one_letter_code
_entity_poly.pdbx_strand_id
1 'polypeptide(L)' 'MKRHLMTMTVLFFLGCSVSYGQNNSAKTEDEKAIRANVEQMVKGWNAKSGAEFAQPFAEDSDYVVINGMYIKGRAV' A
#
# COMPACT_ATOMS: atom_id res chain seq x y z
N MET A 1 21.45 -3.65 41.94
CA MET A 1 22.04 -3.39 40.60
C MET A 1 21.66 -4.46 39.55
N LYS A 2 21.85 -5.76 39.82
CA LYS A 2 21.58 -6.84 38.83
C LYS A 2 20.12 -6.97 38.37
N ARG A 3 19.13 -6.68 39.24
CA ARG A 3 17.69 -6.75 38.91
C ARG A 3 17.27 -5.69 37.90
N HIS A 4 17.67 -4.43 38.08
CA HIS A 4 17.37 -3.34 37.15
C HIS A 4 18.08 -3.49 35.80
N LEU A 5 19.31 -4.01 35.80
CA LEU A 5 20.06 -4.31 34.57
C LEU A 5 19.34 -5.40 33.75
N MET A 6 18.84 -6.46 34.42
CA MET A 6 18.10 -7.54 33.77
C MET A 6 16.73 -7.08 33.23
N THR A 7 16.03 -6.16 33.92
CA THR A 7 14.77 -5.59 33.42
C THR A 7 14.97 -4.71 32.18
N MET A 8 16.04 -3.92 32.12
CA MET A 8 16.37 -3.11 30.95
C MET A 8 16.72 -3.97 29.73
N THR A 9 17.45 -5.07 29.92
CA THR A 9 17.78 -6.00 28.83
C THR A 9 16.53 -6.67 28.26
N VAL A 10 15.60 -7.11 29.10
CA VAL A 10 14.33 -7.72 28.64
C VAL A 10 13.48 -6.72 27.85
N LEU A 11 13.37 -5.47 28.31
CA LEU A 11 12.63 -4.42 27.61
C LEU A 11 13.25 -4.07 26.24
N PHE A 12 14.58 -4.09 26.12
CA PHE A 12 15.27 -3.82 24.86
C PHE A 12 15.04 -4.94 23.83
N PHE A 13 15.12 -6.21 24.23
CA PHE A 13 14.88 -7.34 23.33
C PHE A 13 13.40 -7.47 22.91
N LEU A 14 12.45 -7.13 23.79
CA LEU A 14 11.03 -7.11 23.44
C LEU A 14 10.71 -5.98 22.43
N GLY A 15 11.34 -4.81 22.58
CA GLY A 15 11.15 -3.68 21.67
C GLY A 15 11.57 -3.99 20.23
N CYS A 16 12.75 -4.57 20.03
CA CYS A 16 13.26 -4.90 18.69
C CYS A 16 12.40 -5.95 17.96
N SER A 17 11.86 -6.94 18.68
CA SER A 17 11.05 -8.01 18.09
C SER A 17 9.64 -7.54 17.69
N VAL A 18 9.05 -6.61 18.45
CA VAL A 18 7.76 -5.97 18.10
C VAL A 18 7.89 -5.12 16.84
N SER A 19 8.94 -4.29 16.72
CA SER A 19 9.15 -3.45 15.52
C SER A 19 9.34 -4.26 14.24
N TYR A 20 10.01 -5.42 14.32
CA TYR A 20 10.22 -6.29 13.15
C TYR A 20 8.92 -6.97 12.70
N GLY A 21 8.11 -7.45 13.66
CA GLY A 21 6.80 -8.03 13.39
C GLY A 21 5.83 -7.03 12.74
N GLN A 22 5.83 -5.78 13.20
CA GLN A 22 5.01 -4.71 12.61
C GLN A 22 5.39 -4.41 11.16
N ASN A 23 6.69 -4.35 10.83
CA ASN A 23 7.14 -4.08 9.46
C ASN A 23 6.73 -5.18 8.48
N ASN A 24 6.78 -6.45 8.88
CA ASN A 24 6.34 -7.55 8.02
C ASN A 24 4.82 -7.53 7.83
N SER A 25 4.06 -7.29 8.89
CA SER A 25 2.60 -7.16 8.79
C SER A 25 2.20 -6.00 7.88
N ALA A 26 2.84 -4.83 8.01
CA ALA A 26 2.60 -3.68 7.16
C ALA A 26 2.88 -4.00 5.68
N LYS A 27 4.01 -4.66 5.39
CA LYS A 27 4.33 -5.10 4.01
C LYS A 27 3.29 -6.05 3.43
N THR A 28 2.77 -6.98 4.21
CA THR A 28 1.74 -7.92 3.75
C THR A 28 0.41 -7.20 3.46
N GLU A 29 0.00 -6.26 4.30
CA GLU A 29 -1.21 -5.47 4.04
C GLU A 29 -1.05 -4.54 2.83
N ASP A 30 0.12 -3.91 2.67
CA ASP A 30 0.44 -3.09 1.50
C ASP A 30 0.41 -3.92 0.22
N GLU A 31 0.99 -5.12 0.22
CA GLU A 31 0.96 -6.02 -0.94
C GLU A 31 -0.48 -6.40 -1.32
N LYS A 32 -1.31 -6.72 -0.31
CA LYS A 32 -2.73 -7.04 -0.51
C LYS A 32 -3.49 -5.84 -1.10
N ALA A 33 -3.23 -4.63 -0.61
CA ALA A 33 -3.83 -3.40 -1.13
C ALA A 33 -3.42 -3.12 -2.58
N ILE A 34 -2.13 -3.27 -2.91
CA ILE A 34 -1.62 -3.11 -4.27
C ILE A 34 -2.28 -4.13 -5.22
N ARG A 35 -2.43 -5.39 -4.77
CA ARG A 35 -3.08 -6.44 -5.56
C ARG A 35 -4.54 -6.10 -5.84
N ALA A 36 -5.28 -5.63 -4.84
CA ALA A 36 -6.67 -5.20 -5.00
C ALA A 36 -6.79 -4.03 -6.00
N ASN A 37 -5.85 -3.08 -6.00
CA ASN A 37 -5.83 -2.00 -6.98
C ASN A 37 -5.69 -2.53 -8.42
N VAL A 38 -4.79 -3.48 -8.65
CA VAL A 38 -4.59 -4.09 -9.98
C VAL A 38 -5.84 -4.87 -10.41
N GLU A 39 -6.47 -5.62 -9.50
CA GLU A 39 -7.71 -6.36 -9.79
C GLU A 39 -8.84 -5.42 -10.23
N GLN A 40 -8.97 -4.26 -9.58
CA GLN A 40 -9.94 -3.23 -9.97
C GLN A 40 -9.64 -2.66 -11.37
N MET A 41 -8.37 -2.42 -11.70
CA MET A 41 -7.98 -1.99 -13.05
C MET A 41 -8.35 -3.05 -14.10
N VAL A 42 -8.07 -4.32 -13.84
CA VAL A 42 -8.42 -5.45 -14.73
C VAL A 42 -9.94 -5.52 -14.92
N LYS A 43 -10.72 -5.37 -13.86
CA LYS A 43 -12.19 -5.35 -13.93
C LYS A 43 -12.68 -4.22 -14.82
N GLY A 44 -12.22 -2.98 -14.58
CA GLY A 44 -12.62 -1.82 -15.37
C GLY A 44 -12.22 -1.96 -16.85
N TRP A 45 -11.03 -2.50 -17.12
CA TRP A 45 -10.57 -2.80 -18.48
C TRP A 45 -11.50 -3.78 -19.20
N ASN A 46 -11.82 -4.91 -18.56
CA ASN A 46 -12.69 -5.93 -19.13
C ASN A 46 -14.14 -5.43 -19.31
N ALA A 47 -14.59 -4.53 -18.45
CA ALA A 47 -15.87 -3.83 -18.57
C ALA A 47 -15.86 -2.70 -19.62
N LYS A 48 -14.70 -2.39 -20.22
CA LYS A 48 -14.49 -1.22 -21.11
C LYS A 48 -14.87 0.11 -20.44
N SER A 49 -14.74 0.18 -19.12
CA SER A 49 -15.09 1.34 -18.29
C SER A 49 -13.83 2.03 -17.81
N GLY A 50 -13.51 3.17 -18.41
CA GLY A 50 -12.39 4.02 -17.99
C GLY A 50 -12.54 4.52 -16.55
N ALA A 51 -13.77 4.85 -16.14
CA ALA A 51 -14.07 5.31 -14.79
C ALA A 51 -13.82 4.21 -13.74
N GLU A 52 -14.19 2.95 -14.03
CA GLU A 52 -13.88 1.81 -13.15
C GLU A 52 -12.40 1.48 -13.16
N PHE A 53 -11.76 1.53 -14.33
CA PHE A 53 -10.33 1.27 -14.48
C PHE A 53 -9.52 2.26 -13.63
N ALA A 54 -9.92 3.53 -13.64
CA ALA A 54 -9.17 4.58 -13.00
C ALA A 54 -9.36 4.61 -11.47
N GLN A 55 -10.38 3.94 -10.89
CA GLN A 55 -10.71 4.03 -9.45
C GLN A 55 -9.53 4.03 -8.47
N PRO A 56 -8.47 3.22 -8.67
CA PRO A 56 -7.32 3.21 -7.76
C PRO A 56 -6.45 4.47 -7.78
N PHE A 57 -6.54 5.30 -8.82
CA PHE A 57 -5.77 6.53 -8.87
C PHE A 57 -6.37 7.62 -7.96
N ALA A 58 -5.51 8.52 -7.47
CA ALA A 58 -5.95 9.70 -6.75
C ALA A 58 -6.92 10.53 -7.60
N GLU A 59 -7.85 11.23 -6.97
CA GLU A 59 -8.88 12.00 -7.68
C GLU A 59 -8.27 13.07 -8.60
N ASP A 60 -7.17 13.66 -8.15
CA ASP A 60 -6.39 14.70 -8.81
C ASP A 60 -5.23 14.16 -9.66
N SER A 61 -5.14 12.84 -9.87
CA SER A 61 -4.05 12.27 -10.66
C SER A 61 -4.24 12.56 -12.15
N ASP A 62 -3.21 13.15 -12.76
CA ASP A 62 -3.04 13.14 -14.21
C ASP A 62 -2.33 11.86 -14.65
N TYR A 63 -2.65 11.35 -15.84
CA TYR A 63 -1.97 10.18 -16.39
C TYR A 63 -1.81 10.23 -17.91
N VAL A 64 -0.74 9.59 -18.38
CA VAL A 64 -0.47 9.37 -19.80
C VAL A 64 -0.67 7.88 -20.09
N VAL A 65 -1.63 7.57 -20.95
CA VAL A 65 -1.91 6.21 -21.42
C VAL A 65 -0.79 5.78 -22.38
N ILE A 66 -0.55 4.47 -22.50
CA ILE A 66 0.52 3.90 -23.35
C ILE A 66 0.50 4.34 -24.82
N ASN A 67 -0.65 4.82 -25.31
CA ASN A 67 -0.82 5.37 -26.66
C ASN A 67 -0.52 6.88 -26.76
N GLY A 68 0.00 7.50 -25.69
CA GLY A 68 0.32 8.92 -25.62
C GLY A 68 -0.85 9.83 -25.25
N MET A 69 -2.04 9.29 -24.98
CA MET A 69 -3.18 10.09 -24.53
C MET A 69 -2.93 10.62 -23.12
N TYR A 70 -2.99 11.94 -22.95
CA TYR A 70 -2.93 12.60 -21.65
C TYR A 70 -4.35 12.84 -21.12
N ILE A 71 -4.60 12.45 -19.87
CA ILE A 71 -5.86 12.67 -19.16
C ILE A 71 -5.53 13.46 -17.89
N LYS A 72 -6.24 14.58 -17.73
CA LYS A 72 -6.08 15.49 -16.60
C LYS A 72 -7.11 15.17 -15.53
N GLY A 73 -6.68 14.81 -14.33
CA GLY A 73 -7.53 14.34 -13.24
C GLY A 73 -8.28 13.06 -13.58
N ARG A 74 -8.69 12.29 -12.56
CA ARG A 74 -9.49 11.09 -12.77
C ARG A 74 -10.99 11.39 -12.89
N ALA A 75 -11.47 12.42 -12.18
CA ALA A 75 -12.89 12.71 -12.04
C ALA A 75 -13.48 13.59 -13.15
N VAL A 76 -12.74 13.82 -14.23
CA VAL A 76 -13.07 14.78 -15.31
C VAL A 76 -13.86 14.12 -16.44
#